data_AF-A0A3C0Q2F9-F1
#
_entry.id   AF-A0A3C0Q2F9-F1
#
_cell.length_a   1.000
_cell.length_b   1.000
_cell.length_c   1.000
_cell.angle_alpha   90.00
_cell.angle_beta   90.00
_cell.angle_gamma   90.00
#
_symmetry.space_group_name_H-M   'P 1'
#
loop_
_entity.id
_entity.type
_entity.pdbx_description
1 polymer ?
#
loop_
_entity_poly.entity_id
_entity_poly.type
_entity_poly.pdbx_seq_one_letter_code
_entity_poly.pdbx_strand_id
1 'polypeptide(L)'
;MTSIMSFEDRGRSFETKFAMDEEIAFKIKAKTTHLVAQWAAERLSLDQHQSAKFVAELDSLVLVDKGQSLVKERLLADFSSNQLDISENALERLFLLKHQMAAKLILKTASA
;
A
#
# COMPACT_ATOMS: atom_id res chain seq x y z
N MET A 1 1.99 -37.82 -29.37
CA MET A 1 2.58 -37.88 -28.02
C MET A 1 1.85 -36.86 -27.17
N THR A 2 0.95 -37.32 -26.31
CA THR A 2 0.23 -36.44 -25.38
C THR A 2 1.24 -36.03 -24.31
N SER A 3 1.64 -34.77 -24.28
CA SER A 3 2.49 -34.25 -23.22
C SER A 3 1.70 -34.31 -21.92
N ILE A 4 2.06 -35.24 -21.04
CA ILE A 4 1.52 -35.34 -19.69
C ILE A 4 2.20 -34.22 -18.91
N MET A 5 1.47 -33.16 -18.60
CA MET A 5 1.94 -32.11 -17.69
C MET A 5 2.35 -32.79 -16.37
N SER A 6 3.65 -32.77 -16.05
CA SER A 6 4.17 -33.46 -14.88
C SER A 6 3.67 -32.79 -13.59
N PHE A 7 3.65 -33.53 -12.47
CA PHE A 7 3.39 -32.93 -11.17
C PHE A 7 4.37 -31.78 -10.87
N GLU A 8 5.62 -31.87 -11.35
CA GLU A 8 6.62 -30.80 -11.28
C GLU A 8 6.22 -29.54 -12.07
N ASP A 9 5.63 -29.68 -13.27
CA ASP A 9 5.19 -28.53 -14.08
C ASP A 9 4.06 -27.74 -13.40
N ARG A 10 3.17 -28.46 -12.69
CA ARG A 10 2.15 -27.83 -11.85
C ARG A 10 2.78 -27.11 -10.65
N GLY A 11 3.74 -27.75 -9.97
CA GLY A 11 4.47 -27.14 -8.85
C GLY A 11 5.10 -25.80 -9.20
N ARG A 12 5.87 -25.74 -10.31
CA ARG A 12 6.51 -24.50 -10.79
C ARG A 12 5.49 -23.41 -11.16
N SER A 13 4.35 -23.82 -11.74
CA SER A 13 3.27 -22.88 -12.10
C SER A 13 2.62 -22.27 -10.85
N PHE A 14 2.47 -23.04 -9.76
CA PHE A 14 1.95 -22.54 -8.49
C PHE A 14 2.93 -21.58 -7.80
N GLU A 15 4.22 -21.91 -7.73
CA GLU A 15 5.26 -21.04 -7.16
C GLU A 15 5.35 -19.71 -7.91
N THR A 16 5.34 -19.77 -9.24
CA THR A 16 5.38 -18.57 -10.10
C THR A 16 4.15 -17.70 -9.84
N LYS A 17 2.95 -18.29 -9.80
CA LYS A 17 1.72 -17.55 -9.50
C LYS A 17 1.77 -16.93 -8.10
N PHE A 18 2.24 -17.67 -7.12
CA PHE A 18 2.32 -17.19 -5.74
C PHE A 18 3.26 -15.99 -5.60
N ALA A 19 4.43 -16.04 -6.24
CA ALA A 19 5.37 -14.93 -6.27
C ALA A 19 4.78 -13.69 -6.97
N MET A 20 4.05 -13.89 -8.08
CA MET A 20 3.36 -12.79 -8.77
C MET A 20 2.24 -12.18 -7.92
N ASP A 21 1.45 -13.01 -7.25
CA ASP A 21 0.36 -12.57 -6.38
C ASP A 21 0.91 -11.78 -5.18
N GLU A 22 2.03 -12.22 -4.57
CA GLU A 22 2.72 -11.49 -3.50
C GLU A 22 3.31 -10.17 -3.99
N GLU A 23 3.94 -10.14 -5.17
CA GLU A 23 4.49 -8.92 -5.76
C GLU A 23 3.38 -7.89 -6.03
N ILE A 24 2.25 -8.32 -6.60
CA ILE A 24 1.08 -7.46 -6.84
C ILE A 24 0.53 -6.96 -5.52
N ALA A 25 0.34 -7.82 -4.52
CA ALA A 25 -0.14 -7.42 -3.20
C ALA A 25 0.78 -6.38 -2.54
N PHE A 26 2.10 -6.58 -2.63
CA PHE A 26 3.08 -5.62 -2.13
C PHE A 26 3.00 -4.27 -2.85
N LYS A 27 2.92 -4.27 -4.19
CA LYS A 27 2.74 -3.04 -4.98
C LYS A 27 1.46 -2.29 -4.60
N ILE A 28 0.36 -3.02 -4.37
CA ILE A 28 -0.92 -2.42 -3.93
C ILE A 28 -0.75 -1.81 -2.54
N LYS A 29 -0.10 -2.52 -1.60
CA LYS A 29 0.18 -2.03 -0.24
C LYS A 29 1.00 -0.73 -0.28
N ALA A 30 2.11 -0.72 -1.04
CA ALA A 30 2.96 0.46 -1.21
C ALA A 30 2.18 1.63 -1.82
N LYS A 31 1.42 1.38 -2.89
CA LYS A 31 0.62 2.43 -3.54
C LYS A 31 -0.49 2.96 -2.63
N THR A 32 -1.08 2.10 -1.79
CA THR A 32 -2.07 2.50 -0.78
C THR A 32 -1.47 3.48 0.20
N THR A 33 -0.32 3.14 0.79
CA THR A 33 0.39 4.00 1.75
C THR A 33 0.74 5.34 1.12
N HIS A 34 1.28 5.34 -0.10
CA HIS A 34 1.61 6.56 -0.82
C HIS A 34 0.40 7.49 -0.98
N LEU A 35 -0.75 6.95 -1.41
CA LEU A 35 -1.98 7.72 -1.59
C LEU A 35 -2.55 8.26 -0.27
N VAL A 36 -2.40 7.52 0.83
CA VAL A 36 -2.79 8.00 2.17
C VAL A 36 -1.83 9.07 2.66
N ALA A 37 -0.52 8.90 2.47
CA ALA A 37 0.50 9.84 2.86
C ALA A 37 0.34 11.19 2.15
N GLN A 38 0.07 11.18 0.84
CA GLN A 38 -0.23 12.39 0.07
C GLN A 38 -1.47 13.11 0.63
N TRP A 39 -2.54 12.37 0.88
CA TRP A 39 -3.75 12.93 1.48
C TRP A 39 -3.47 13.53 2.87
N ALA A 40 -2.65 12.88 3.69
CA ALA A 40 -2.32 13.37 5.01
C ALA A 40 -1.43 14.63 4.96
N ALA A 41 -0.45 14.68 4.06
CA ALA A 41 0.38 15.87 3.84
C ALA A 41 -0.46 17.09 3.44
N GLU A 42 -1.46 16.91 2.57
CA GLU A 42 -2.43 17.95 2.20
C GLU A 42 -3.22 18.44 3.43
N ARG A 43 -3.66 17.52 4.30
CA ARG A 43 -4.42 17.87 5.52
C ARG A 43 -3.57 18.60 6.55
N LEU A 44 -2.30 18.22 6.66
CA LEU A 44 -1.32 18.87 7.52
C LEU A 44 -0.81 20.20 6.95
N SER A 45 -1.26 20.59 5.74
CA SER A 45 -0.85 21.82 5.05
C SER A 45 0.67 21.94 4.91
N LEU A 46 1.34 20.80 4.67
CA LEU A 46 2.79 20.76 4.46
C LEU A 46 3.16 21.42 3.13
N ASP A 47 4.32 22.09 3.09
CA ASP A 47 4.85 22.59 1.81
C ASP A 47 5.29 21.44 0.90
N GLN A 48 5.64 21.73 -0.36
CA GLN A 48 6.00 20.71 -1.34
C GLN A 48 7.18 19.84 -0.91
N HIS A 49 8.21 20.44 -0.30
CA HIS A 49 9.41 19.74 0.13
C HIS A 49 9.15 18.93 1.41
N GLN A 50 8.41 19.48 2.36
CA GLN A 50 7.95 18.74 3.54
C GLN A 50 7.04 17.55 3.16
N SER A 51 6.10 17.76 2.23
CA SER A 51 5.21 16.73 1.71
C SER A 51 5.98 15.59 1.07
N ALA A 52 6.99 15.89 0.25
CA ALA A 52 7.82 14.87 -0.39
C ALA A 52 8.58 14.02 0.63
N LYS A 53 9.13 14.65 1.68
CA LYS A 53 9.80 13.94 2.77
C LYS A 53 8.83 13.07 3.56
N PHE A 54 7.69 13.63 3.95
CA PHE A 54 6.65 12.93 4.70
C PHE A 54 6.14 11.69 3.96
N VAL A 55 5.89 11.81 2.66
CA VAL A 55 5.47 10.69 1.82
C VAL A 55 6.56 9.62 1.74
N ALA A 56 7.81 10.01 1.53
CA ALA A 56 8.93 9.06 1.46
C ALA A 56 9.14 8.31 2.79
N GLU A 57 9.00 9.00 3.92
CA GLU A 57 9.09 8.39 5.25
C GLU A 57 7.98 7.34 5.45
N LEU A 58 6.73 7.66 5.14
CA LEU A 58 5.63 6.70 5.28
C LEU A 58 5.73 5.54 4.28
N ASP A 59 6.18 5.79 3.04
CA ASP A 59 6.42 4.73 2.06
C ASP A 59 7.47 3.73 2.55
N SER A 60 8.53 4.22 3.23
CA SER A 60 9.57 3.35 3.78
C SER A 60 9.04 2.40 4.86
N LEU A 61 8.03 2.80 5.64
CA LEU A 61 7.43 1.95 6.66
C LEU A 61 6.74 0.71 6.08
N VAL A 62 6.32 0.72 4.82
CA VAL A 62 5.67 -0.43 4.16
C VAL A 62 6.58 -1.66 4.10
N LEU A 63 7.90 -1.44 4.06
CA LEU A 63 8.94 -2.45 3.95
C LEU A 63 9.14 -3.26 5.24
N VAL A 64 8.66 -2.75 6.37
CA VAL A 64 8.83 -3.38 7.68
C VAL A 64 7.64 -4.28 8.00
N ASP A 65 7.88 -5.32 8.81
CA ASP A 65 6.79 -6.14 9.35
C ASP A 65 5.77 -5.26 10.10
N LYS A 66 4.47 -5.53 9.91
CA LYS A 66 3.37 -4.69 10.40
C LYS A 66 3.43 -3.21 9.97
N GLY A 67 4.15 -2.90 8.88
CA GLY A 67 4.36 -1.54 8.39
C GLY A 67 3.09 -0.70 8.20
N GLN A 68 1.99 -1.30 7.74
CA GLN A 68 0.71 -0.58 7.60
C GLN A 68 0.12 -0.11 8.93
N SER A 69 0.30 -0.88 10.00
CA SER A 69 -0.13 -0.47 11.35
C SER A 69 0.72 0.69 11.85
N LEU A 70 2.05 0.64 11.62
CA LEU A 70 2.95 1.74 11.97
C LEU A 70 2.60 3.03 11.22
N VAL A 71 2.22 2.95 9.95
CA VAL A 71 1.73 4.13 9.19
C VAL A 71 0.47 4.70 9.84
N LYS A 72 -0.50 3.86 10.24
CA LYS A 72 -1.74 4.33 10.88
C LYS A 72 -1.46 5.00 12.23
N GLU A 73 -0.65 4.39 13.07
CA GLU A 73 -0.24 4.95 14.37
C GLU A 73 0.48 6.29 14.19
N ARG A 74 1.40 6.36 13.21
CA ARG A 74 2.12 7.59 12.89
C ARG A 74 1.18 8.71 12.46
N LEU A 75 0.24 8.40 11.56
CA LEU A 75 -0.76 9.37 11.11
C LEU A 75 -1.60 9.88 12.27
N LEU A 76 -2.13 8.99 13.13
CA LEU A 76 -2.91 9.40 14.29
C LEU A 76 -2.12 10.33 15.22
N ALA A 77 -0.83 10.05 15.44
CA ALA A 77 0.05 10.90 16.24
C ALA A 77 0.30 12.28 15.59
N ASP A 78 0.56 12.32 14.28
CA ASP A 78 0.79 13.57 13.54
C ASP A 78 -0.48 14.44 13.51
N PHE A 79 -1.66 13.85 13.27
CA PHE A 79 -2.94 14.55 13.30
C PHE A 79 -3.25 15.12 14.68
N SER A 80 -3.07 14.32 15.74
CA SER A 80 -3.27 14.76 17.13
C SER A 80 -2.34 15.92 17.50
N SER A 81 -1.07 15.85 17.10
CA SER A 81 -0.07 16.90 17.35
C SER A 81 -0.37 18.21 16.61
N ASN A 82 -1.12 18.15 15.51
CA ASN A 82 -1.56 19.31 14.72
C ASN A 82 -2.99 19.76 15.04
N GLN A 83 -3.58 19.26 16.15
CA GLN A 83 -4.96 19.58 16.58
C GLN A 83 -6.03 19.24 15.52
N LEU A 84 -5.74 18.26 14.67
CA LEU A 84 -6.67 17.73 13.68
C LEU A 84 -7.28 16.46 14.25
N ASP A 85 -8.59 16.45 14.46
CA ASP A 85 -9.28 15.27 14.95
C ASP A 85 -9.65 14.33 13.79
N ILE A 86 -9.17 13.09 13.87
CA ILE A 86 -9.55 12.01 12.97
C ILE A 86 -9.79 10.74 13.78
N SER A 87 -11.01 10.22 13.71
CA SER A 87 -11.31 8.92 14.30
C SER A 87 -10.56 7.79 13.59
N GLU A 88 -10.11 6.79 14.35
CA GLU A 88 -9.50 5.57 13.82
C GLU A 88 -10.38 4.92 12.73
N ASN A 89 -11.70 4.87 12.96
CA ASN A 89 -12.66 4.33 11.99
C ASN A 89 -12.70 5.13 10.67
N ALA A 90 -12.50 6.46 10.72
CA ALA A 90 -12.38 7.25 9.50
C ALA A 90 -11.06 6.97 8.76
N LEU A 91 -9.97 6.79 9.51
CA LEU A 91 -8.67 6.39 8.94
C LEU A 91 -8.75 5.01 8.29
N GLU A 92 -9.39 4.02 8.92
CA GLU A 92 -9.62 2.70 8.35
C GLU A 92 -10.41 2.74 7.03
N ARG A 93 -11.48 3.54 6.99
CA ARG A 93 -12.25 3.75 5.75
C ARG A 93 -11.41 4.39 4.65
N LEU A 94 -10.55 5.34 5.00
CA LEU A 94 -9.62 5.96 4.05
C LEU A 94 -8.66 4.91 3.47
N PHE A 95 -8.04 4.08 4.33
CA PHE A 95 -7.16 3.00 3.88
C PHE A 95 -7.87 2.04 2.94
N LEU A 96 -9.10 1.62 3.27
CA LEU A 96 -9.90 0.75 2.41
C LEU A 96 -10.16 1.38 1.03
N LEU A 97 -10.57 2.65 1.00
CA LEU A 97 -10.82 3.37 -0.24
C LEU A 97 -9.55 3.49 -1.09
N LYS A 98 -8.43 3.91 -0.48
CA LYS A 98 -7.14 4.04 -1.18
C LYS A 98 -6.60 2.70 -1.63
N HIS A 99 -6.85 1.62 -0.89
CA HIS A 99 -6.50 0.26 -1.28
C HIS A 99 -7.25 -0.19 -2.54
N GLN A 100 -8.56 0.05 -2.61
CA GLN A 100 -9.34 -0.25 -3.81
C GLN A 100 -8.85 0.55 -5.03
N MET A 101 -8.52 1.83 -4.83
CA MET A 101 -7.94 2.66 -5.90
C MET A 101 -6.57 2.14 -6.35
N ALA A 102 -5.68 1.81 -5.40
CA ALA A 102 -4.37 1.25 -5.66
C ALA A 102 -4.47 -0.08 -6.43
N ALA A 103 -5.34 -0.99 -6.00
CA ALA A 103 -5.60 -2.26 -6.68
C ALA A 103 -6.03 -2.04 -8.14
N LYS A 104 -6.98 -1.13 -8.37
CA LYS A 104 -7.43 -0.80 -9.73
C LYS A 104 -6.31 -0.24 -10.61
N LEU A 105 -5.44 0.61 -10.05
CA LEU A 105 -4.31 1.18 -10.77
C LEU A 105 -3.28 0.12 -11.15
N ILE A 106 -2.86 -0.70 -10.18
CA ILE A 106 -1.82 -1.73 -10.38
C ILE A 106 -2.31 -2.81 -11.35
N LEU A 107 -3.54 -3.28 -11.21
CA LEU A 107 -4.11 -4.31 -12.10
C LEU A 107 -4.34 -3.79 -13.52
N LYS A 108 -4.69 -2.51 -13.68
CA LYS A 108 -4.80 -1.88 -15.01
C LYS A 108 -3.43 -1.76 -15.68
N THR A 109 -2.38 -1.42 -14.94
CA THR A 109 -1.02 -1.34 -15.50
C THR A 109 -0.41 -2.71 -15.79
N ALA A 110 -0.84 -3.76 -15.10
CA ALA A 110 -0.38 -5.14 -15.34
C ALA A 110 -1.07 -5.81 -16.53
N SER A 111 -2.16 -5.23 -17.04
CA SER A 111 -2.93 -5.73 -18.18
C SER A 111 -2.71 -4.93 -19.47
N ALA A 112 -1.83 -3.93 -19.44
CA ALA A 112 -1.42 -3.10 -20.58
C ALA A 112 -0.03 -3.53 -21.07
#